data_AF-A0A8B8K0G3-F1
#
_entry.id   AF-A0A8B8K0G3-F1
#
_cell.length_a   1.000
_cell.length_b   1.000
_cell.length_c   1.000
_cell.angle_alpha   90.00
_cell.angle_beta   90.00
_cell.angle_gamma   90.00
#
_symmetry.space_group_name_H-M   'P 1'
#
loop_
_entity.id
_entity.type
_entity.pdbx_description
1 polymer ?
#
loop_
_entity_poly.entity_id
_entity_poly.type
_entity_poly.pdbx_seq_one_letter_code
_entity_poly.pdbx_strand_id
1 'polypeptide(L)'
;MCVVLQLSWLKANLMSFDSLYRCIILPVVEIFISGLVKLDFFDLPIYFPTIDEVRQVIEEEEGSFTLETLKTIKMGWDANLQEDVDFVVDSKMKGELIAKSIRAVFETLLSAEFGEDIMDELFSRYAKLVAKLAELETLEHTNVVVSITKDP
;
A
#
# COMPACT_ATOMS: atom_id res chain seq x y z
N MET A 1 13.34 -11.27 -16.73
CA MET A 1 13.77 -9.98 -17.34
C MET A 1 12.67 -8.92 -17.30
N CYS A 2 11.38 -9.29 -17.31
CA CYS A 2 10.26 -8.33 -17.24
C CYS A 2 10.12 -7.63 -15.87
N VAL A 3 10.22 -8.39 -14.76
CA VAL A 3 10.11 -7.84 -13.38
C VAL A 3 11.17 -6.77 -13.10
N VAL A 4 12.41 -6.97 -13.55
CA VAL A 4 13.51 -6.00 -13.34
C VAL A 4 13.23 -4.68 -14.05
N LEU A 5 12.62 -4.72 -15.24
CA LEU A 5 12.29 -3.53 -16.01
C LEU A 5 11.10 -2.76 -15.42
N GLN A 6 10.08 -3.45 -14.89
CA GLN A 6 8.99 -2.80 -14.14
C GLN A 6 9.51 -2.12 -12.86
N LEU A 7 10.42 -2.77 -12.12
CA LEU A 7 11.03 -2.18 -10.92
C LEU A 7 11.94 -0.98 -11.22
N SER A 8 12.66 -0.99 -12.34
CA SER A 8 13.46 0.15 -12.78
C SER A 8 12.59 1.32 -13.24
N TRP A 9 11.46 1.05 -13.87
CA TRP A 9 10.50 2.09 -14.28
C TRP A 9 9.76 2.68 -13.07
N LEU A 10 9.38 1.83 -12.09
CA LEU A 10 8.81 2.25 -10.81
C LEU A 10 9.81 3.04 -9.95
N LYS A 11 11.12 2.80 -10.06
CA LYS A 11 12.12 3.58 -9.30
C LYS A 11 12.36 4.98 -9.86
N ALA A 12 12.09 5.20 -11.15
CA ALA A 12 12.46 6.44 -11.83
C ALA A 12 11.46 7.59 -11.66
N ASN A 13 10.20 7.31 -11.29
CA ASN A 13 9.11 8.31 -11.26
C ASN A 13 8.54 8.61 -9.86
N LEU A 14 9.14 8.09 -8.79
CA LEU A 14 8.42 7.87 -7.54
C LEU A 14 9.14 8.41 -6.32
N MET A 15 9.19 9.74 -6.21
CA MET A 15 9.43 10.39 -4.92
C MET A 15 8.18 10.37 -3.99
N SER A 16 7.01 9.87 -4.46
CA SER A 16 5.77 9.82 -3.65
C SER A 16 5.24 8.41 -3.29
N PHE A 17 5.76 7.30 -3.83
CA PHE A 17 5.37 5.94 -3.39
C PHE A 17 6.39 5.26 -2.47
N ASP A 18 7.29 6.01 -1.84
CA ASP A 18 8.37 5.40 -1.05
C ASP A 18 7.83 4.47 0.05
N SER A 19 6.76 4.84 0.74
CA SER A 19 6.24 4.02 1.84
C SER A 19 5.34 2.85 1.40
N LEU A 20 4.62 2.94 0.28
CA LEU A 20 3.73 1.87 -0.21
C LEU A 20 4.51 0.74 -0.88
N TYR A 21 5.47 1.10 -1.75
CA TYR A 21 6.38 0.12 -2.35
C TYR A 21 7.12 -0.65 -1.25
N ARG A 22 7.46 0.02 -0.15
CA ARG A 22 8.21 -0.58 0.95
C ARG A 22 7.34 -1.39 1.92
N CYS A 23 6.10 -0.99 2.18
CA CYS A 23 5.20 -1.78 3.04
C CYS A 23 4.59 -2.97 2.31
N ILE A 24 4.15 -2.80 1.05
CA ILE A 24 3.36 -3.83 0.35
C ILE A 24 4.24 -4.61 -0.63
N ILE A 25 4.93 -3.91 -1.54
CA ILE A 25 5.61 -4.57 -2.67
C ILE A 25 6.89 -5.26 -2.22
N LEU A 26 7.73 -4.62 -1.40
CA LEU A 26 9.01 -5.17 -0.97
C LEU A 26 8.86 -6.48 -0.16
N PRO A 27 7.97 -6.58 0.85
CA PRO A 27 7.79 -7.83 1.59
C PRO A 27 7.21 -8.95 0.74
N VAL A 28 6.27 -8.63 -0.16
CA VAL A 28 5.70 -9.60 -1.11
C VAL A 28 6.77 -10.10 -2.09
N VAL A 29 7.66 -9.23 -2.57
CA VAL A 29 8.80 -9.60 -3.41
C VAL A 29 9.80 -10.48 -2.64
N GLU A 30 10.08 -10.21 -1.37
CA GLU A 30 10.94 -11.09 -0.57
C GLU A 30 10.30 -12.48 -0.36
N ILE A 31 8.98 -12.53 -0.15
CA ILE A 31 8.23 -13.79 -0.07
C ILE A 31 8.32 -14.56 -1.40
N PHE A 32 8.26 -13.87 -2.54
CA PHE A 32 8.49 -14.46 -3.86
C PHE A 32 9.91 -15.02 -4.00
N ILE A 33 10.94 -14.24 -3.65
CA ILE A 33 12.35 -14.69 -3.72
C ILE A 33 12.57 -15.93 -2.84
N SER A 34 11.84 -16.03 -1.72
CA SER A 34 11.89 -17.21 -0.84
C SER A 34 11.22 -18.47 -1.41
N GLY A 35 10.58 -18.38 -2.58
CA GLY A 35 9.95 -19.49 -3.29
C GLY A 35 8.56 -19.88 -2.77
N LEU A 36 7.96 -19.08 -1.88
CA LEU A 36 6.64 -19.39 -1.31
C LEU A 36 5.50 -19.17 -2.30
N VAL A 37 5.63 -18.17 -3.18
CA VAL A 37 4.68 -17.86 -4.26
C VAL A 37 5.45 -17.72 -5.57
N LYS A 38 4.77 -17.94 -6.70
CA LYS A 38 5.35 -17.77 -8.03
C LYS A 38 4.70 -16.58 -8.74
N LEU A 39 5.37 -15.44 -8.78
CA LEU A 39 4.97 -14.21 -9.45
C LEU A 39 5.40 -14.26 -10.92
N ASP A 40 4.72 -15.08 -11.73
CA ASP A 40 5.00 -15.10 -13.17
C ASP A 40 4.29 -13.92 -13.87
N PHE A 41 3.04 -13.61 -13.53
CA PHE A 41 2.27 -12.43 -14.00
C PHE A 41 1.09 -12.14 -13.06
N PHE A 42 1.28 -11.34 -12.01
CA PHE A 42 0.17 -10.92 -11.15
C PHE A 42 0.21 -9.41 -10.96
N ASP A 43 -0.77 -8.74 -11.54
CA ASP A 43 -0.97 -7.31 -11.39
C ASP A 43 -1.97 -7.05 -10.26
N LEU A 44 -1.58 -6.20 -9.31
CA LEU A 44 -2.50 -5.73 -8.28
C LEU A 44 -3.46 -4.70 -8.90
N PRO A 45 -4.78 -4.87 -8.78
CA PRO A 45 -5.78 -3.98 -9.36
C PRO A 45 -5.93 -2.70 -8.53
N ILE A 46 -4.82 -2.01 -8.27
CA ILE A 46 -4.77 -0.80 -7.46
C ILE A 46 -3.91 0.24 -8.15
N TYR A 47 -4.47 1.44 -8.24
CA TYR A 47 -3.80 2.61 -8.75
C TYR A 47 -3.81 3.71 -7.69
N PHE A 48 -2.67 4.37 -7.51
CA PHE A 48 -2.50 5.46 -6.56
C PHE A 48 -2.25 6.74 -7.36
N PRO A 49 -3.30 7.56 -7.55
CA PRO A 49 -3.16 8.76 -8.34
C PRO A 49 -2.35 9.82 -7.59
N THR A 50 -1.60 10.60 -8.34
CA THR A 50 -1.01 11.86 -7.87
C THR A 50 -2.11 12.92 -7.73
N ILE A 51 -1.82 13.93 -6.91
CA ILE A 51 -2.75 15.07 -6.76
C ILE A 51 -3.02 15.77 -8.10
N ASP A 52 -2.04 15.79 -9.00
CA ASP A 52 -2.17 16.42 -10.31
C ASP A 52 -3.02 15.58 -11.27
N GLU A 53 -2.86 14.24 -11.27
CA GLU A 53 -3.74 13.34 -12.02
C GLU A 53 -5.20 13.44 -11.56
N VAL A 54 -5.43 13.50 -10.23
CA VAL A 54 -6.80 13.70 -9.70
C VAL A 54 -7.38 15.04 -10.16
N ARG A 55 -6.59 16.12 -10.13
CA ARG A 55 -7.04 17.44 -10.59
C ARG A 55 -7.39 17.43 -12.07
N GLN A 56 -6.49 16.90 -12.91
CA GLN A 56 -6.67 16.83 -14.36
C GLN A 56 -7.97 16.10 -14.72
N VAL A 57 -8.23 14.95 -14.10
CA VAL A 57 -9.45 14.18 -14.37
C VAL A 57 -10.71 14.96 -14.00
N ILE A 58 -10.73 15.61 -12.83
CA ILE A 58 -11.91 16.33 -12.35
C ILE A 58 -12.18 17.59 -13.19
N GLU A 59 -11.16 18.41 -13.42
CA GLU A 59 -11.31 19.74 -14.04
C GLU A 59 -11.28 19.69 -15.57
N GLU A 60 -10.45 18.84 -16.18
CA GLU A 60 -10.20 18.86 -17.63
C GLU A 60 -10.94 17.73 -18.36
N GLU A 61 -10.90 16.50 -17.84
CA GLU A 61 -11.41 15.33 -18.56
C GLU A 61 -12.92 15.11 -18.35
N GLU A 62 -13.40 15.19 -17.10
CA GLU A 62 -14.82 15.00 -16.78
C GLU A 62 -15.61 16.32 -16.85
N GLY A 63 -15.06 17.40 -16.27
CA GLY A 63 -15.56 18.77 -16.44
C GLY A 63 -16.97 19.08 -15.88
N SER A 64 -17.57 18.15 -15.12
CA SER A 64 -18.94 18.29 -14.58
C SER A 64 -18.97 18.68 -13.10
N PHE A 65 -17.81 18.94 -12.51
CA PHE A 65 -17.64 19.18 -11.09
C PHE A 65 -16.72 20.37 -10.85
N THR A 66 -17.14 21.25 -9.95
CA THR A 66 -16.28 22.27 -9.36
C THR A 66 -15.45 21.66 -8.23
N LEU A 67 -14.12 21.81 -8.30
CA LEU A 67 -13.19 21.37 -7.27
C LEU A 67 -13.09 22.38 -6.13
N GLU A 68 -13.65 22.02 -4.96
CA GLU A 68 -13.65 22.88 -3.76
C GLU A 68 -12.38 22.70 -2.92
N THR A 69 -11.91 21.47 -2.79
CA THR A 69 -10.73 21.14 -2.00
C THR A 69 -10.03 19.94 -2.59
N LEU A 70 -8.72 20.06 -2.72
CA LEU A 70 -7.84 18.97 -3.10
C LEU A 70 -6.56 19.06 -2.27
N LYS A 71 -6.34 18.07 -1.42
CA LYS A 71 -5.17 18.03 -0.53
C LYS A 71 -4.70 16.60 -0.28
N THR A 72 -3.44 16.46 0.10
CA THR A 72 -2.86 15.20 0.57
C THR A 72 -2.70 15.21 2.08
N ILE A 73 -3.06 14.11 2.73
CA ILE A 73 -2.82 13.88 4.16
C ILE A 73 -1.93 12.65 4.29
N LYS A 74 -0.84 12.77 5.05
CA LYS A 74 -0.01 11.63 5.44
C LYS A 74 -0.52 11.05 6.74
N MET A 75 -0.65 9.73 6.80
CA MET A 75 -1.07 9.00 7.99
C MET A 75 -0.13 7.82 8.23
N GLY A 76 0.19 7.56 9.50
CA GLY A 76 0.94 6.35 9.87
C GLY A 76 0.14 5.09 9.55
N TRP A 77 0.82 4.04 9.08
CA TRP A 77 0.20 2.71 8.94
C TRP A 77 -0.21 2.12 10.30
N ASP A 78 0.37 2.62 11.38
CA ASP A 78 0.09 2.30 12.77
C ASP A 78 -0.78 3.36 13.47
N ALA A 79 -1.38 4.31 12.75
CA ALA A 79 -2.15 5.40 13.36
C ALA A 79 -3.28 4.88 14.28
N ASN A 80 -3.93 3.77 13.90
CA ASN A 80 -4.96 3.12 14.71
C ASN A 80 -4.44 2.52 16.03
N LEU A 81 -3.12 2.38 16.23
CA LEU A 81 -2.53 1.90 17.48
C LEU A 81 -2.30 3.03 18.49
N GLN A 82 -2.28 4.29 18.05
CA GLN A 82 -1.92 5.41 18.94
C GLN A 82 -3.11 5.94 19.74
N GLU A 83 -4.35 5.62 19.35
CA GLU A 83 -5.55 6.16 19.99
C GLU A 83 -5.98 5.41 21.27
N ASP A 84 -5.57 4.15 21.45
CA ASP A 84 -6.19 3.24 22.44
C ASP A 84 -5.25 2.61 23.49
N VAL A 85 -3.96 2.95 23.54
CA VAL A 85 -3.01 2.25 24.44
C VAL A 85 -1.97 3.13 25.13
N ASP A 86 -1.97 3.08 26.47
CA ASP A 86 -1.03 3.73 27.39
C ASP A 86 0.39 3.09 27.41
N PHE A 87 0.71 2.19 26.46
CA PHE A 87 2.01 1.51 26.41
C PHE A 87 2.73 1.69 25.07
N VAL A 88 4.06 1.55 25.11
CA VAL A 88 4.92 1.66 23.92
C VAL A 88 4.62 0.50 22.97
N VAL A 89 4.06 0.81 21.81
CA VAL A 89 3.81 -0.16 20.74
C VAL A 89 5.14 -0.58 20.12
N ASP A 90 5.54 -1.84 20.33
CA ASP A 90 6.77 -2.38 19.73
C ASP A 90 6.61 -2.70 18.23
N SER A 91 7.73 -2.87 17.53
CA SER A 91 7.78 -3.12 16.09
C SER A 91 7.00 -4.38 15.67
N LYS A 92 6.97 -5.40 16.54
CA LYS A 92 6.25 -6.64 16.30
C LYS A 92 4.74 -6.40 16.29
N MET A 93 4.21 -5.66 17.26
CA MET A 93 2.79 -5.31 17.31
C MET A 93 2.37 -4.46 16.10
N LYS A 94 3.22 -3.52 15.67
CA LYS A 94 3.00 -2.75 14.42
C LYS A 94 2.94 -3.68 13.20
N GLY A 95 3.91 -4.57 13.06
CA GLY A 95 3.96 -5.52 11.94
C GLY A 95 2.74 -6.45 11.90
N GLU A 96 2.29 -6.96 13.04
CA GLU A 96 1.09 -7.79 13.13
C GLU A 96 -0.19 -7.03 12.78
N LEU A 97 -0.35 -5.78 13.24
CA LEU A 97 -1.53 -4.99 12.88
C LEU A 97 -1.56 -4.68 11.39
N ILE A 98 -0.46 -4.16 10.85
CA ILE A 98 -0.37 -3.79 9.43
C ILE A 98 -0.60 -5.04 8.57
N ALA A 99 -0.05 -6.20 8.95
CA ALA A 99 -0.31 -7.46 8.26
C ALA A 99 -1.78 -7.85 8.26
N LYS A 100 -2.51 -7.68 9.37
CA LYS A 100 -3.95 -7.96 9.43
C LYS A 100 -4.76 -7.02 8.54
N SER A 101 -4.44 -5.73 8.54
CA SER A 101 -5.11 -4.74 7.68
C SER A 101 -4.89 -5.07 6.19
N ILE A 102 -3.67 -5.42 5.81
CA ILE A 102 -3.34 -5.79 4.43
C ILE A 102 -3.97 -7.13 4.06
N ARG A 103 -3.99 -8.11 4.98
CA ARG A 103 -4.69 -9.38 4.82
C ARG A 103 -6.16 -9.20 4.50
N ALA A 104 -6.86 -8.35 5.27
CA ALA A 104 -8.28 -8.07 5.04
C ALA A 104 -8.58 -7.50 3.64
N VAL A 105 -7.63 -6.77 3.04
CA VAL A 105 -7.80 -6.18 1.70
C VAL A 105 -7.43 -7.17 0.58
N PHE A 106 -6.35 -7.93 0.74
CA PHE A 106 -5.73 -8.67 -0.36
C PHE A 106 -5.89 -10.19 -0.31
N GLU A 107 -6.27 -10.78 0.82
CA GLU A 107 -6.30 -12.25 0.96
C GLU A 107 -7.19 -12.92 -0.07
N THR A 108 -8.38 -12.39 -0.33
CA THR A 108 -9.29 -12.94 -1.36
C THR A 108 -8.65 -12.97 -2.74
N LEU A 109 -7.91 -11.91 -3.09
CA LEU A 109 -7.23 -11.82 -4.38
C LEU A 109 -6.01 -12.76 -4.45
N LEU A 110 -5.21 -12.79 -3.39
CA LEU A 110 -4.00 -13.61 -3.32
C LEU A 110 -4.32 -15.11 -3.23
N SER A 111 -5.39 -15.48 -2.52
CA SER A 111 -5.84 -16.88 -2.43
C SER A 111 -6.43 -17.38 -3.75
N ALA A 112 -7.11 -16.53 -4.51
CA ALA A 112 -7.59 -16.88 -5.84
C ALA A 112 -6.44 -17.20 -6.83
N GLU A 113 -5.31 -16.50 -6.70
CA GLU A 113 -4.14 -16.71 -7.58
C GLU A 113 -3.19 -17.80 -7.08
N PHE A 114 -2.91 -17.83 -5.76
CA PHE A 114 -1.85 -18.65 -5.19
C PHE A 114 -2.34 -19.80 -4.31
N GLY A 115 -3.66 -19.89 -4.05
CA GLY A 115 -4.29 -20.91 -3.20
C GLY A 115 -4.42 -20.50 -1.73
N GLU A 116 -5.47 -21.00 -1.06
CA GLU A 116 -5.76 -20.70 0.35
C GLU A 116 -4.71 -21.27 1.32
N ASP A 117 -4.15 -22.44 1.00
CA ASP A 117 -3.27 -23.20 1.89
C ASP A 117 -2.00 -22.43 2.34
N ILE A 118 -1.57 -21.42 1.57
CA ILE A 118 -0.35 -20.65 1.84
C ILE A 118 -0.61 -19.29 2.50
N MET A 119 -1.87 -18.86 2.65
CA MET A 119 -2.21 -17.49 3.08
C MET A 119 -1.73 -17.21 4.51
N ASP A 120 -1.92 -18.17 5.42
CA ASP A 120 -1.46 -18.03 6.80
C ASP A 120 0.06 -17.85 6.90
N GLU A 121 0.82 -18.63 6.14
CA GLU A 121 2.28 -18.52 6.11
C GLU A 121 2.72 -17.21 5.45
N LEU A 122 2.08 -16.84 4.33
CA LEU A 122 2.34 -15.59 3.60
C LEU A 122 2.19 -14.38 4.52
N PHE A 123 1.05 -14.24 5.20
CA PHE A 123 0.80 -13.10 6.08
C PHE A 123 1.61 -13.15 7.37
N SER A 124 1.99 -14.34 7.86
CA SER A 124 2.93 -14.48 8.99
C SER A 124 4.33 -13.97 8.63
N ARG A 125 4.83 -14.32 7.43
CA ARG A 125 6.12 -13.80 6.93
C ARG A 125 6.05 -12.31 6.68
N TYR A 126 4.97 -11.83 6.06
CA TYR A 126 4.71 -10.42 5.83
C TYR A 126 4.79 -9.60 7.13
N ALA A 127 4.10 -10.05 8.19
CA ALA A 127 4.14 -9.38 9.50
C ALA A 127 5.56 -9.22 10.05
N LYS A 128 6.41 -10.25 9.91
CA LYS A 128 7.81 -10.20 10.36
C LYS A 128 8.65 -9.21 9.54
N LEU A 129 8.41 -9.12 8.24
CA LEU A 129 9.12 -8.18 7.36
C LEU A 129 8.71 -6.74 7.66
N VAL A 130 7.41 -6.49 7.83
CA VAL A 130 6.91 -5.17 8.22
C VAL A 130 7.41 -4.76 9.60
N ALA A 131 7.47 -5.69 10.56
CA ALA A 131 8.04 -5.41 11.88
C ALA A 131 9.49 -4.94 11.79
N LYS A 132 10.33 -5.63 11.01
CA LYS A 132 11.72 -5.20 10.78
C LYS A 132 11.80 -3.83 10.10
N LEU A 133 10.92 -3.55 9.14
CA LEU A 133 10.87 -2.26 8.47
C LEU A 133 10.50 -1.14 9.45
N ALA A 134 9.55 -1.40 10.34
CA ALA A 134 9.10 -0.47 11.38
C ALA A 134 10.17 -0.15 12.44
N GLU A 135 11.24 -0.95 12.55
CA GLU A 135 12.40 -0.64 13.40
C GLU A 135 13.35 0.37 12.75
N LEU A 136 13.34 0.44 11.41
CA LEU A 136 14.25 1.27 10.63
C LEU A 136 13.64 2.63 10.32
N GLU A 137 12.31 2.72 10.24
CA GLU A 137 11.62 3.94 9.84
C GLU A 137 10.16 4.01 10.26
N THR A 138 9.60 5.21 10.18
CA THR A 138 8.16 5.42 10.29
C THR A 138 7.47 5.00 9.00
N LEU A 139 6.48 4.12 9.12
CA LEU A 139 5.67 3.66 7.99
C LEU A 139 4.47 4.58 7.83
N GLU A 140 4.38 5.30 6.72
CA GLU A 140 3.27 6.20 6.42
C GLU A 140 2.58 5.87 5.08
N HIS A 141 1.37 6.37 4.87
CA HIS A 141 0.72 6.37 3.56
C HIS A 141 0.08 7.73 3.31
N THR A 142 -0.02 8.09 2.04
CA THR A 142 -0.60 9.36 1.61
C THR A 142 -2.02 9.11 1.11
N ASN A 143 -2.99 9.84 1.66
CA ASN A 143 -4.37 9.86 1.20
C ASN A 143 -4.63 11.17 0.47
N VAL A 144 -5.33 11.09 -0.67
CA VAL A 144 -5.84 12.27 -1.38
C VAL A 144 -7.26 12.52 -0.88
N VAL A 145 -7.52 13.73 -0.38
CA VAL A 145 -8.84 14.18 0.07
C VAL A 145 -9.37 15.20 -0.92
N VAL A 146 -10.54 14.88 -1.47
CA VAL A 146 -11.22 15.65 -2.51
C VAL A 146 -12.59 16.08 -1.98
N SER A 147 -12.93 17.35 -2.19
CA SER A 147 -14.30 17.85 -2.07
C SER A 147 -14.68 18.49 -3.40
N ILE A 148 -15.81 18.06 -3.96
CA ILE A 148 -16.33 18.51 -5.24
C ILE A 148 -17.81 18.85 -5.13
N THR A 149 -18.25 19.83 -5.91
CA THR A 149 -19.65 20.19 -6.08
C THR A 149 -20.04 19.91 -7.52
N LYS A 150 -21.20 19.26 -7.74
CA LYS A 150 -21.69 19.05 -9.09
C LYS A 150 -22.17 20.36 -9.69
N ASP A 151 -21.75 20.64 -10.92
CA ASP A 151 -22.18 21.84 -11.63
C ASP A 151 -23.68 21.75 -12.02
N PRO A 152 -24.36 22.91 -12.14
CA PRO A 152 -25.80 22.96 -12.48
C PRO A 152 -26.18 22.29 -13.79
#